data_AF-A0A7C2Z7J7-F1
#
_entry.id   AF-A0A7C2Z7J7-F1
#
_cell.length_a   1.000
_cell.length_b   1.000
_cell.length_c   1.000
_cell.angle_alpha   90.00
_cell.angle_beta   90.00
_cell.angle_gamma   90.00
#
_symmetry.space_group_name_H-M   'P 1'
#
loop_
_entity.id
_entity.type
_entity.pdbx_description
1 polymer ?
#
loop_
_entity_poly.entity_id
_entity_poly.type
_entity_poly.pdbx_seq_one_letter_code
_entity_poly.pdbx_strand_id
1 'polypeptide(L)' 'MTKVVFLIMSGKDDPEKFSLGLTFAERSFDAKRYEDVKVLFFGPSESYIAEAQDKELEAVNRFIKKGVI' A
#
# COMPACT_ATOMS: atom_id res chain seq x y z
N MET A 1 -1.21 -3.06 -22.58
CA MET A 1 -1.84 -3.27 -21.26
C MET A 1 -1.27 -2.24 -20.29
N THR A 2 -2.00 -1.90 -19.22
CA THR A 2 -1.66 -0.80 -18.31
C THR A 2 -0.95 -1.31 -17.06
N LYS A 3 0.16 -0.67 -16.68
CA LYS A 3 0.87 -0.87 -15.42
C LYS A 3 0.62 0.31 -14.51
N VAL A 4 0.39 0.07 -13.21
CA VAL A 4 0.01 1.11 -12.25
C VAL A 4 0.90 1.06 -11.02
N VAL A 5 1.29 2.25 -10.55
CA VAL A 5 1.93 2.45 -9.25
C VAL A 5 0.99 3.24 -8.35
N PHE A 6 0.71 2.71 -7.17
CA PHE A 6 0.05 3.43 -6.09
C PHE A 6 1.12 4.10 -5.23
N LEU A 7 1.25 5.42 -5.37
CA LEU A 7 2.09 6.23 -4.50
C LEU A 7 1.30 6.63 -3.25
N ILE A 8 1.65 6.06 -2.10
CA ILE A 8 1.02 6.35 -0.82
C ILE A 8 1.96 7.25 -0.03
N MET A 9 1.54 8.50 0.20
CA MET A 9 2.32 9.51 0.93
C MET A 9 1.75 9.87 2.30
N SER A 10 0.47 9.56 2.53
CA SER A 10 -0.17 9.78 3.83
C SER A 10 0.37 8.80 4.86
N GLY A 11 0.53 9.22 6.10
CA GLY A 11 0.98 8.37 7.20
C GLY A 11 0.21 8.68 8.47
N LYS A 12 0.94 8.99 9.54
CA LYS A 12 0.39 9.27 10.87
C LYS A 12 -0.51 10.51 10.93
N ASP A 13 -0.29 11.45 10.01
CA ASP A 13 -1.07 12.67 9.82
C ASP A 13 -2.45 12.41 9.20
N ASP A 14 -2.59 11.34 8.41
CA ASP A 14 -3.85 10.93 7.77
C ASP A 14 -3.90 9.39 7.63
N PRO A 15 -4.12 8.66 8.75
CA PRO A 15 -4.07 7.20 8.77
C PRO A 15 -5.23 6.55 8.01
N GLU A 16 -6.36 7.25 7.89
CA GLU A 16 -7.51 6.79 7.10
C GLU A 16 -7.18 6.78 5.60
N LYS A 17 -6.53 7.83 5.09
CA LYS A 17 -6.09 7.90 3.70
C LYS A 17 -4.99 6.88 3.39
N PHE A 18 -4.08 6.62 4.34
CA PHE A 18 -3.11 5.53 4.21
C PHE A 18 -3.81 4.18 4.07
N SER A 19 -4.76 3.88 4.96
CA SER A 19 -5.54 2.64 4.96
C SER A 19 -6.37 2.47 3.68
N LEU A 20 -6.96 3.56 3.18
CA LEU A 20 -7.69 3.57 1.91
C LEU A 20 -6.76 3.27 0.73
N GLY A 21 -5.57 3.88 0.70
CA GLY A 21 -4.55 3.64 -0.32
C GLY A 21 -4.13 2.17 -0.38
N LEU A 22 -3.83 1.56 0.78
CA LEU A 22 -3.56 0.14 0.88
C LEU A 22 -4.74 -0.69 0.36
N THR A 23 -5.94 -0.44 0.86
CA THR A 23 -7.14 -1.20 0.47
C THR A 23 -7.37 -1.16 -1.04
N PHE A 24 -7.20 0.02 -1.65
CA PHE A 24 -7.43 0.20 -3.07
C PHE A 24 -6.37 -0.48 -3.94
N ALA A 25 -5.10 -0.44 -3.52
CA ALA A 25 -4.02 -1.17 -4.18
C ALA A 25 -4.25 -2.69 -4.11
N GLU A 26 -4.57 -3.21 -2.91
CA GLU A 26 -4.82 -4.65 -2.68
C GLU A 26 -5.97 -5.14 -3.55
N ARG A 27 -7.11 -4.42 -3.54
CA ARG A 27 -8.28 -4.78 -4.34
C ARG A 27 -8.01 -4.71 -5.83
N SER A 28 -7.17 -3.78 -6.29
CA SER A 28 -6.82 -3.66 -7.70
C SER A 28 -5.93 -4.80 -8.18
N PHE A 29 -4.98 -5.24 -7.35
CA PHE A 29 -4.15 -6.41 -7.60
C PHE A 29 -4.99 -7.71 -7.60
N ASP A 30 -5.78 -7.93 -6.55
CA ASP A 30 -6.58 -9.16 -6.39
C ASP A 30 -7.61 -9.33 -7.51
N ALA A 31 -8.19 -8.22 -7.99
CA ALA A 31 -9.13 -8.23 -9.11
C ALA A 31 -8.45 -8.27 -10.49
N LYS A 32 -7.12 -8.32 -10.57
CA LYS A 32 -6.34 -8.30 -11.82
C LYS A 32 -6.76 -7.17 -12.77
N ARG A 33 -7.03 -5.98 -12.21
CA ARG A 33 -7.50 -4.82 -12.99
C ARG A 33 -6.44 -4.29 -13.96
N TYR A 34 -5.18 -4.52 -13.64
CA TYR A 34 -4.01 -4.07 -14.39
C TYR A 34 -3.06 -5.24 -14.63
N GLU A 35 -2.18 -5.11 -15.61
CA GLU A 35 -1.15 -6.12 -15.90
C GLU A 35 -0.17 -6.24 -14.73
N ASP A 36 0.19 -5.10 -14.13
CA ASP A 36 1.09 -5.01 -13.00
C ASP A 36 0.63 -3.90 -12.05
N VAL A 37 0.71 -4.17 -10.76
CA VAL A 37 0.37 -3.26 -9.67
C VAL A 37 1.53 -3.23 -8.71
N LYS A 38 2.09 -2.04 -8.50
CA LYS A 38 3.11 -1.79 -7.49
C LYS A 38 2.64 -0.73 -6.50
N VAL A 39 3.13 -0.81 -5.28
CA VAL A 39 2.87 0.16 -4.21
C VAL A 39 4.20 0.75 -3.79
N LEU A 40 4.28 2.07 -3.80
CA LEU A 40 5.44 2.83 -3.34
C LEU A 40 5.01 3.71 -2.16
N PHE A 41 5.77 3.63 -1.08
CA PHE A 41 5.63 4.51 0.07
C PHE A 41 6.66 5.63 -0.02
N PHE A 42 6.26 6.87 0.27
CA PHE A 42 7.16 8.01 0.24
C PHE A 42 6.73 9.10 1.20
N GLY A 43 7.65 9.55 2.06
CA GLY A 43 7.39 10.62 3.03
C GLY A 43 6.72 10.09 4.30
N PRO A 44 5.65 10.74 4.83
CA PRO A 44 5.03 10.36 6.10
C PRO A 44 4.65 8.88 6.23
N SER A 45 4.31 8.23 5.12
CA SER A 45 4.02 6.79 5.07
C SER A 45 5.20 5.90 5.50
N GLU A 46 6.44 6.31 5.21
CA GLU A 46 7.64 5.51 5.53
C GLU A 46 7.83 5.43 7.04
N SER A 47 7.76 6.58 7.72
CA SER A 47 7.79 6.63 9.18
C SER A 47 6.60 5.91 9.81
N TYR A 48 5.42 6.04 9.21
CA TYR A 48 4.22 5.38 9.72
C TYR A 48 4.30 3.86 9.66
N ILE A 49 4.87 3.29 8.59
CA ILE A 49 5.12 1.85 8.48
C ILE A 49 6.21 1.40 9.46
N ALA A 50 7.26 2.20 9.64
CA ALA A 50 8.34 1.88 10.58
C ALA A 50 7.84 1.84 12.05
N GLU A 51 6.84 2.64 12.37
CA GLU A 51 6.20 2.70 13.70
C GLU A 51 4.96 1.79 13.83
N ALA A 52 4.49 1.19 12.73
CA ALA A 52 3.22 0.47 12.69
C ALA A 52 3.23 -0.77 13.61
N GLN A 53 2.16 -0.92 14.39
CA GLN A 53 1.87 -2.12 15.16
C GLN A 53 0.61 -2.80 14.60
N ASP A 54 0.60 -4.12 14.59
CA ASP A 54 -0.55 -4.95 14.20
C ASP A 54 -1.02 -4.78 12.74
N LYS A 55 -2.17 -4.14 12.51
CA LYS A 55 -3.00 -4.26 11.30
C LYS A 55 -2.35 -3.68 10.04
N GLU A 56 -1.69 -2.53 10.15
CA GLU A 56 -0.99 -1.88 9.04
C GLU A 56 0.24 -2.70 8.64
N LEU A 57 0.96 -3.25 9.61
CA LEU A 57 2.11 -4.13 9.38
C LEU A 57 1.67 -5.44 8.71
N GLU A 58 0.53 -6.01 9.11
CA GLU A 58 -0.05 -7.17 8.44
C GLU A 58 -0.36 -6.88 6.96
N ALA A 59 -0.92 -5.70 6.66
CA ALA A 59 -1.22 -5.31 5.28
C ALA A 59 0.06 -5.18 4.44
N VAL A 60 1.09 -4.51 4.96
CA VAL A 60 2.40 -4.40 4.28
C VAL A 60 3.03 -5.78 4.07
N ASN A 61 2.96 -6.67 5.07
CA ASN A 61 3.46 -8.03 4.94
C ASN A 61 2.71 -8.86 3.88
N ARG A 62 1.39 -8.66 3.73
CA ARG A 62 0.65 -9.27 2.62
C ARG A 62 1.17 -8.77 1.27
N PHE A 63 1.51 -7.49 1.17
CA PHE A 63 1.98 -6.90 -0.07
C PHE A 63 3.39 -7.40 -0.45
N ILE A 64 4.28 -7.55 0.53
CA ILE A 64 5.59 -8.17 0.35
C ILE A 64 5.42 -9.62 -0.17
N LYS A 65 4.54 -10.41 0.46
CA LYS A 65 4.26 -11.80 0.04
C LYS A 65 3.68 -11.89 -1.37
N LYS A 66 2.86 -10.91 -1.77
CA LYS A 66 2.29 -10.80 -3.12
C LYS A 66 3.29 -10.24 -4.15
N GLY A 67 4.45 -9.73 -3.72
CA GLY A 67 5.44 -9.10 -4.60
C GLY A 67 4.95 -7.79 -5.21
N VAL A 68 4.06 -7.06 -4.51
CA VAL A 68 3.50 -5.78 -5.00
C VAL A 68 4.17 -4.55 -4.38
N ILE A 69 5.04 -4.72 -3.39
CA ILE A 69 6.02 -3.71 -2.96
C ILE A 69 7.40 -4.26 -3.29
#